data_AF-A0A3S5ES82-F1
#
_entry.id   AF-A0A3S5ES82-F1
#
_cell.length_a   1.000
_cell.length_b   1.000
_cell.length_c   1.000
_cell.angle_alpha   90.00
_cell.angle_beta   90.00
_cell.angle_gamma   90.00
#
_symmetry.space_group_name_H-M   'P 1'
#
loop_
_entity.id
_entity.type
_entity.pdbx_description
1 polymer ?
#
loop_
_entity_poly.entity_id
_entity_poly.type
_entity_poly.pdbx_seq_one_letter_code
_entity_poly.pdbx_strand_id
1 'polypeptide(L)' 'MTDNNRFLCREMSLLAFNRRVLAQAQDPNTPLLERLRFVCIVSSNLDEFLRFVLRV' A
#
# COMPACT_ATOMS: atom_id res chain seq x y z
N MET A 1 10.08 18.45 23.70
CA MET A 1 10.44 19.58 22.81
C MET A 1 11.23 18.98 21.66
N THR A 2 10.81 18.83 20.41
CA THR A 2 9.63 19.19 19.64
C THR A 2 9.55 18.10 18.54
N ASP A 3 8.48 17.32 18.54
CA ASP A 3 7.69 16.95 17.36
C ASP A 3 8.35 16.88 15.95
N ASN A 4 9.44 16.12 15.79
CA ASN A 4 10.12 15.98 14.48
C ASN A 4 9.63 14.78 13.64
N ASN A 5 8.63 14.03 14.09
CA ASN A 5 8.17 12.79 13.43
C ASN A 5 6.81 12.92 12.71
N ARG A 6 6.32 14.16 12.50
CA ARG A 6 4.97 14.40 11.93
C ARG A 6 4.91 14.55 10.42
N PHE A 7 6.02 14.35 9.72
CA PHE A 7 6.03 14.34 8.26
C PHE A 7 6.34 12.94 7.77
N LEU A 8 5.34 12.05 7.82
CA LEU A 8 5.35 10.87 6.96
C LEU A 8 5.35 11.38 5.51
N CYS A 9 6.48 11.20 4.80
CA CYS A 9 6.54 11.51 3.37
C CYS A 9 5.36 10.86 2.64
N ARG A 10 4.86 11.52 1.60
CA ARG A 10 3.67 11.06 0.83
C ARG A 10 3.83 9.62 0.36
N GLU A 11 5.05 9.27 -0.04
CA GLU A 11 5.50 7.96 -0.47
C GLU A 11 5.37 6.93 0.65
N MET A 12 5.82 7.26 1.87
CA MET A 12 5.69 6.37 3.02
C MET A 12 4.23 6.19 3.45
N SER A 13 3.40 7.24 3.31
CA SER A 13 1.96 7.14 3.55
C SER A 13 1.28 6.21 2.54
N LEU A 14 1.70 6.26 1.26
CA LEU A 14 1.22 5.38 0.21
C LEU A 14 1.64 3.92 0.44
N LEU A 15 2.87 3.68 0.88
CA LEU A 15 3.33 2.33 1.27
C LEU A 15 2.58 1.81 2.49
N ALA A 16 2.34 2.63 3.51
CA ALA A 16 1.56 2.26 4.69
C ALA A 16 0.08 1.99 4.36
N PHE A 17 -0.47 2.68 3.36
CA PHE A 17 -1.80 2.38 2.83
C PHE A 17 -1.82 1.02 2.13
N ASN A 18 -0.90 0.76 1.18
CA ASN A 18 -0.84 -0.52 0.48
C ASN A 18 -0.64 -1.71 1.43
N ARG A 19 0.12 -1.52 2.51
CA ARG A 19 0.28 -2.55 3.56
C ARG A 19 -1.05 -2.90 4.25
N ARG A 20 -1.92 -1.92 4.49
CA ARG A 20 -3.24 -2.14 5.07
C ARG A 20 -4.19 -2.86 4.11
N VAL A 21 -4.14 -2.52 2.81
CA VAL A 21 -4.91 -3.22 1.77
C VAL A 21 -4.43 -4.66 1.63
N LEU A 22 -3.12 -4.90 1.67
CA LEU A 22 -2.57 -6.25 1.63
C LEU A 22 -2.98 -7.10 2.84
N ALA A 23 -3.13 -6.49 4.02
CA ALA A 23 -3.66 -7.19 5.19
C ALA A 23 -5.08 -7.71 4.97
N GLN A 24 -5.93 -6.97 4.24
CA GLN A 24 -7.28 -7.43 3.86
C GLN A 24 -7.22 -8.60 2.86
N ALA A 25 -6.22 -8.63 1.97
CA ALA A 25 -6.02 -9.76 1.07
C ALA A 25 -5.59 -11.05 1.80
N GLN A 26 -4.94 -10.91 2.96
CA GLN A 26 -4.45 -12.03 3.77
C GLN A 26 -5.48 -12.56 4.76
N ASP A 27 -6.53 -11.80 5.05
CA ASP A 27 -7.58 -12.23 5.98
C ASP A 27 -8.36 -13.42 5.39
N PRO A 28 -8.39 -14.58 6.07
CA PRO A 28 -9.16 -15.74 5.63
C PRO A 28 -10.68 -15.52 5.68
N ASN A 29 -11.16 -14.52 6.42
CA ASN A 29 -12.58 -14.17 6.49
C ASN A 29 -13.06 -13.36 5.28
N THR A 30 -12.13 -12.81 4.49
CA THR A 30 -12.46 -12.09 3.26
C THR A 30 -12.77 -13.09 2.13
N PRO A 31 -13.91 -12.94 1.42
CA PRO A 31 -14.23 -13.78 0.26
C PRO A 31 -13.09 -13.83 -0.76
N LEU A 32 -12.88 -15.01 -1.37
CA LEU A 32 -11.74 -15.26 -2.26
C LEU A 32 -11.62 -14.23 -3.40
N LEU A 33 -12.74 -13.84 -4.01
CA LEU A 33 -12.77 -12.84 -5.08
C LEU A 33 -12.36 -11.44 -4.59
N GLU A 34 -12.71 -11.09 -3.36
CA GLU A 34 -12.40 -9.80 -2.75
C GLU A 34 -10.92 -9.74 -2.34
N ARG A 35 -10.34 -10.86 -1.88
CA ARG A 35 -8.89 -11.00 -1.70
C ARG A 35 -8.13 -10.79 -3.00
N LEU A 36 -8.59 -11.39 -4.10
CA LEU A 36 -7.99 -11.18 -5.42
C LEU A 36 -8.07 -9.70 -5.84
N ARG A 37 -9.20 -9.03 -5.59
CA ARG A 37 -9.34 -7.58 -5.85
C ARG A 37 -8.33 -6.76 -5.05
N PHE A 38 -8.14 -7.04 -3.76
CA PHE A 38 -7.14 -6.35 -2.94
C PHE A 38 -5.71 -6.57 -3.45
N VAL A 39 -5.36 -7.78 -3.89
CA VAL A 39 -4.06 -8.05 -4.52
C VAL A 39 -3.89 -7.23 -5.80
N CYS A 40 -4.91 -7.17 -6.66
CA CYS A 40 -4.86 -6.35 -7.88
C CYS A 40 -4.68 -4.86 -7.57
N ILE A 41 -5.38 -4.34 -6.56
CA ILE A 41 -5.25 -2.93 -6.13
C ILE A 41 -3.82 -2.63 -5.68
N VAL A 42 -3.25 -3.47 -4.82
CA VAL A 42 -1.86 -3.29 -4.34
C VAL A 42 -0.87 -3.40 -5.50
N SER A 43 -1.09 -4.35 -6.41
CA SER A 43 -0.22 -4.54 -7.59
C SER A 43 -0.22 -3.30 -8.50
N SER A 44 -1.37 -2.72 -8.80
CA SER A 44 -1.47 -1.51 -9.63
C SER A 44 -0.82 -0.30 -8.96
N ASN A 45 -1.07 -0.11 -7.66
CA ASN A 45 -0.47 1.00 -6.90
C ASN A 45 1.06 0.88 -6.80
N LEU A 46 1.58 -0.35 -6.70
CA LEU A 46 3.01 -0.59 -6.65
C LEU A 46 3.67 -0.41 -8.02
N ASP A 47 3.02 -0.79 -9.11
CA ASP A 47 3.51 -0.51 -10.47
C ASP A 47 3.66 1.00 -10.70
N GLU A 48 2.67 1.79 -10.31
CA GLU A 48 2.72 3.25 -10.38
C GLU A 48 3.85 3.81 -9.51
N PHE A 49 3.98 3.32 -8.27
CA PHE A 49 5.05 3.73 -7.36
C PHE A 49 6.44 3.44 -7.95
N LEU A 50 6.65 2.24 -8.50
CA LEU A 50 7.91 1.87 -9.13
C LEU A 50 8.20 2.74 -10.36
N ARG A 51 7.19 2.98 -11.21
CA ARG A 51 7.34 3.79 -12.43
C ARG A 51 7.75 5.24 -12.16
N PHE A 52 7.22 5.86 -11.11
CA PHE A 52 7.46 7.29 -10.84
C PHE A 52 8.52 7.58 -9.79
N VAL A 53 8.68 6.72 -8.78
CA VAL A 53 9.57 6.95 -7.63
C VAL A 53 10.91 6.25 -7.82
N LEU A 54 10.91 5.01 -8.30
CA LEU A 54 12.11 4.24 -8.62
C LEU A 54 12.36 4.33 -10.13
N ARG A 55 12.84 5.47 -10.61
CA ARG A 55 13.31 5.58 -11.99
C ARG A 55 14.45 4.59 -12.22
N VAL A 56 14.14 3.46 -12.86
CA VAL A 56 15.08 2.69 -13.68
C VAL A 56 15.17 3.36 -15.03
#